data_AF-A0A7C0WE81-F1
#
_entry.id   AF-A0A7C0WE81-F1
#
_cell.length_a   1.000
_cell.length_b   1.000
_cell.length_c   1.000
_cell.angle_alpha   90.00
_cell.angle_beta   90.00
_cell.angle_gamma   90.00
#
_symmetry.space_group_name_H-M   'P 1'
#
loop_
_entity.id
_entity.type
_entity.pdbx_description
1 polymer ?
#
loop_
_entity_poly.entity_id
_entity_poly.type
_entity_poly.pdbx_seq_one_letter_code
_entity_poly.pdbx_strand_id
1 'polypeptide(L)'
;MLDNFDHIKAYWVMIGEKLAQVALSFGADDLDGTIIEEKITHMAGAKSAKGLTCSQIEHLITSAGFKPVERDSFYNPVARQPLSET
;
A
#
# COMPACT_ATOMS: atom_id res chain seq x y z
N MET A 1 14.43 -8.22 -17.24
CA MET A 1 14.44 -7.62 -15.89
C MET A 1 14.12 -6.14 -16.03
N LEU A 2 13.54 -5.53 -14.99
CA LEU A 2 13.21 -4.10 -14.95
C LEU A 2 14.32 -3.36 -14.18
N ASP A 3 15.55 -3.41 -14.68
CA ASP A 3 16.74 -2.85 -14.02
C ASP A 3 16.80 -1.31 -14.01
N ASN A 4 15.86 -0.66 -14.69
CA ASN A 4 15.70 0.79 -14.79
C ASN A 4 14.45 1.33 -14.09
N PHE A 5 13.78 0.52 -13.26
CA PHE A 5 12.65 0.94 -12.43
C PHE A 5 13.00 0.72 -10.96
N ASP A 6 13.00 1.79 -10.18
CA ASP A 6 13.39 1.74 -8.77
C ASP A 6 12.36 1.03 -7.89
N HIS A 7 11.07 1.11 -8.26
CA HIS A 7 9.95 0.68 -7.42
C HIS A 7 8.96 -0.20 -8.19
N ILE A 8 8.43 -1.21 -7.50
CA ILE A 8 7.39 -2.11 -8.02
C ILE A 8 6.18 -2.03 -7.09
N LYS A 9 5.04 -1.61 -7.68
CA LYS A 9 3.78 -1.46 -6.95
C LYS A 9 3.01 -2.77 -6.86
N ALA A 10 2.62 -3.14 -5.65
CA ALA A 10 1.61 -4.15 -5.35
C ALA A 10 0.24 -3.49 -5.14
N TYR A 11 -0.57 -3.40 -6.21
CA TYR A 11 -1.88 -2.78 -6.16
C TYR A 11 -2.94 -3.71 -5.52
N TRP A 12 -3.05 -3.64 -4.20
CA TRP A 12 -3.85 -4.56 -3.37
C TRP A 12 -5.35 -4.58 -3.71
N VAL A 13 -5.90 -3.51 -4.30
CA VAL A 13 -7.30 -3.47 -4.77
C VAL A 13 -7.54 -4.51 -5.86
N MET A 14 -6.59 -4.64 -6.79
CA MET A 14 -6.76 -5.55 -7.93
C MET A 14 -6.35 -6.98 -7.58
N ILE A 15 -5.24 -7.14 -6.84
CA ILE A 15 -4.64 -8.47 -6.60
C ILE A 15 -5.07 -9.09 -5.25
N GLY A 16 -5.70 -8.29 -4.37
CA GLY A 16 -6.07 -8.67 -3.02
C GLY A 16 -4.93 -8.54 -2.01
N GLU A 17 -5.29 -8.29 -0.74
CA GLU A 17 -4.35 -8.03 0.36
C GLU A 17 -3.31 -9.14 0.56
N LYS A 18 -3.75 -10.41 0.53
CA LYS A 18 -2.86 -11.57 0.74
C LYS A 18 -1.79 -11.68 -0.35
N LEU A 19 -2.18 -11.48 -1.61
CA LEU A 19 -1.23 -11.56 -2.71
C LEU A 19 -0.31 -10.33 -2.71
N ALA A 20 -0.82 -9.15 -2.34
CA ALA A 20 -0.01 -7.96 -2.18
C ALA A 20 1.05 -8.11 -1.07
N GLN A 21 0.73 -8.76 0.05
CA GLN A 21 1.72 -9.12 1.07
C GLN A 21 2.79 -10.06 0.52
N VAL A 22 2.40 -11.11 -0.21
CA VAL A 22 3.36 -12.04 -0.81
C VAL A 22 4.28 -11.29 -1.78
N ALA A 23 3.75 -10.39 -2.60
CA ALA A 23 4.52 -9.61 -3.57
C ALA A 23 5.69 -8.84 -2.95
N LEU A 24 5.59 -8.42 -1.68
CA LEU A 24 6.70 -7.77 -0.96
C LEU A 24 7.95 -8.65 -0.88
N SER A 25 7.77 -9.97 -0.82
CA SER A 25 8.88 -10.94 -0.82
C SER A 25 9.44 -11.24 -2.22
N PHE A 26 8.81 -10.71 -3.28
CA PHE A 26 9.15 -11.00 -4.67
C PHE A 26 9.47 -9.72 -5.48
N GLY A 27 9.90 -8.66 -4.79
CA GLY A 27 10.44 -7.44 -5.41
C GLY A 27 9.52 -6.23 -5.39
N ALA A 28 8.27 -6.36 -4.92
CA ALA A 28 7.44 -5.19 -4.65
C ALA A 28 7.91 -4.48 -3.38
N ASP A 29 7.95 -3.15 -3.41
CA ASP A 29 8.28 -2.31 -2.26
C ASP A 29 7.19 -1.24 -2.00
N ASP A 30 6.25 -1.09 -2.92
CA ASP A 30 5.18 -0.10 -2.85
C ASP A 30 3.80 -0.78 -2.72
N LEU A 31 3.29 -0.84 -1.49
CA LEU A 31 1.88 -1.14 -1.24
C LEU A 31 1.07 0.14 -1.42
N ASP A 32 0.19 0.15 -2.42
CA ASP A 32 -0.57 1.35 -2.75
C ASP A 32 -1.38 1.85 -1.53
N GLY A 33 -1.35 3.17 -1.31
CA GLY A 33 -1.71 3.79 -0.03
C GLY A 33 -3.19 3.67 0.38
N THR A 34 -3.57 4.42 1.41
CA THR A 34 -4.94 4.37 1.94
C THR A 34 -5.94 4.89 0.93
N ILE A 35 -6.79 4.00 0.42
CA ILE A 35 -7.96 4.40 -0.34
C ILE A 35 -9.10 4.51 0.68
N ILE A 36 -9.50 5.75 1.00
CA ILE A 36 -10.56 6.04 1.97
C ILE A 36 -11.90 5.44 1.50
N GLU A 37 -12.14 5.46 0.18
CA GLU A 37 -13.30 4.81 -0.41
C GLU A 37 -13.03 4.44 -1.88
N GLU A 38 -12.79 3.16 -2.14
CA GLU A 38 -12.58 2.62 -3.48
C GLU A 38 -13.97 2.39 -4.11
N LYS A 39 -14.41 3.32 -4.95
CA LYS A 39 -15.72 3.25 -5.61
C LYS A 39 -15.67 2.57 -6.96
N ILE A 40 -14.56 2.69 -7.70
CA ILE A 40 -14.53 2.42 -9.14
C ILE A 40 -14.36 0.92 -9.42
N THR A 41 -13.37 0.29 -8.80
CA THR A 41 -13.01 -1.13 -9.00
C THR A 41 -14.04 -2.04 -8.33
N HIS A 42 -14.60 -1.61 -7.20
CA HIS A 42 -15.69 -2.31 -6.54
C HIS A 42 -17.01 -2.23 -7.33
N MET A 43 -17.30 -1.11 -8.01
CA MET A 43 -18.42 -1.05 -8.98
C MET A 43 -18.18 -1.97 -10.19
N ALA A 44 -16.92 -2.20 -10.57
CA ALA A 44 -16.53 -3.15 -11.61
C ALA A 44 -16.49 -4.63 -11.15
N GLY A 45 -16.89 -4.92 -9.90
CA GLY A 45 -17.06 -6.28 -9.39
C GLY A 45 -15.87 -6.87 -8.62
N ALA A 46 -14.90 -6.05 -8.23
CA ALA A 46 -13.81 -6.52 -7.36
C ALA A 46 -14.33 -6.97 -5.98
N LYS A 47 -13.70 -8.02 -5.42
CA LYS A 47 -14.02 -8.58 -4.10
C LYS A 47 -13.10 -8.08 -2.97
N SER A 48 -12.17 -7.18 -3.28
CA SER A 48 -11.23 -6.60 -2.32
C SER A 48 -11.95 -5.70 -1.30
N ALA A 49 -11.30 -5.40 -0.18
CA ALA A 49 -11.82 -4.43 0.76
C ALA A 49 -12.11 -3.08 0.08
N LYS A 50 -13.15 -2.37 0.54
CA LYS A 50 -13.54 -1.03 0.04
C LYS A 50 -12.52 0.06 0.36
N GLY A 51 -11.57 -0.24 1.23
CA GLY A 51 -10.54 0.67 1.69
C GLY A 51 -9.70 0.01 2.76
N LEU A 52 -8.45 0.45 2.88
CA LEU A 52 -7.57 0.09 3.99
C LEU A 52 -7.15 1.37 4.72
N THR A 53 -7.23 1.34 6.04
CA THR A 53 -6.68 2.38 6.90
C THR A 53 -5.16 2.29 6.95
N CYS A 54 -4.48 3.36 7.37
CA CYS A 54 -3.02 3.36 7.52
C CYS A 54 -2.56 2.24 8.45
N SER A 55 -3.23 2.03 9.58
CA SER A 55 -2.88 0.98 10.54
C SER A 55 -3.03 -0.43 9.95
N GLN A 56 -4.02 -0.64 9.08
CA GLN A 56 -4.17 -1.92 8.37
C GLN A 56 -3.02 -2.13 7.38
N ILE A 57 -2.64 -1.12 6.59
CA ILE A 57 -1.49 -1.23 5.67
C ILE A 57 -0.19 -1.46 6.45
N GLU A 58 0.04 -0.72 7.53
CA GLU A 58 1.17 -0.92 8.45
C GLU A 58 1.19 -2.35 9.00
N HIS A 59 0.04 -2.89 9.39
CA HIS A 59 -0.08 -4.27 9.86
C HIS A 59 0.21 -5.29 8.75
N LEU A 60 -0.24 -5.06 7.52
CA LEU A 60 0.05 -5.95 6.39
C LEU A 60 1.56 -6.02 6.13
N ILE A 61 2.23 -4.86 6.11
CA ILE A 61 3.68 -4.75 5.85
C ILE A 61 4.49 -5.40 6.98
N THR A 62 4.18 -5.07 8.23
CA THR A 62 4.89 -5.61 9.41
C THR A 62 4.69 -7.11 9.57
N SER A 63 3.49 -7.63 9.30
CA SER A 63 3.20 -9.07 9.34
C SER A 63 3.93 -9.86 8.25
N ALA A 64 4.28 -9.21 7.14
CA ALA A 64 5.13 -9.77 6.09
C ALA A 64 6.64 -9.68 6.42
N GLY A 65 7.02 -9.11 7.57
CA GLY A 65 8.42 -9.00 8.02
C GLY A 65 9.15 -7.74 7.54
N PHE A 66 8.44 -6.76 6.99
CA PHE A 66 9.01 -5.52 6.45
C PHE A 66 8.71 -4.31 7.34
N LYS A 67 9.44 -3.21 7.12
CA LYS A 67 9.23 -1.94 7.83
C LYS A 67 8.33 -1.02 7.00
N PRO A 68 7.15 -0.61 7.49
CA PRO A 68 6.32 0.34 6.78
C PRO A 68 6.97 1.73 6.78
N VAL A 69 6.91 2.38 5.62
CA VAL A 69 7.38 3.76 5.41
C VAL A 69 6.30 4.53 4.67
N GLU A 70 5.83 5.62 5.27
CA GLU A 70 4.97 6.58 4.58
C GLU A 70 5.84 7.44 3.65
N ARG A 71 5.37 7.66 2.42
CA ARG A 71 6.14 8.32 1.36
C ARG A 71 5.36 9.42 0.65
N ASP A 72 6.08 10.37 0.08
CA ASP A 72 5.52 11.34 -0.86
C ASP A 72 5.41 10.74 -2.29
N SER A 73 5.00 11.56 -3.25
CA SER A 73 4.89 11.16 -4.67
C SER A 73 6.23 10.84 -5.34
N PHE A 74 7.35 11.24 -4.73
CA PHE A 74 8.72 11.02 -5.19
C PHE A 74 9.44 9.93 -4.39
N TYR A 75 8.71 9.15 -3.58
CA TYR A 75 9.24 8.06 -2.74
C TYR A 75 10.17 8.51 -1.60
N ASN A 76 10.15 9.80 -1.24
CA ASN A 76 10.86 10.24 -0.04
C ASN A 76 10.05 9.88 1.22
N PRO A 77 10.70 9.39 2.30
CA PRO A 77 10.03 9.16 3.57
C PRO A 77 9.42 10.45 4.14
N VAL A 78 8.18 10.37 4.61
CA VAL A 78 7.48 11.49 5.25
C VAL A 78 7.46 11.28 6.76
N ALA A 79 7.80 12.32 7.52
CA ALA A 79 7.55 12.35 8.95
C ALA A 79 6.09 12.73 9.20
N ARG A 80 5.31 11.86 9.86
CA ARG A 80 3.98 12.26 10.36
C ARG A 80 4.16 13.42 11.34
N GLN A 81 3.72 14.61 10.94
CA GLN A 81 3.54 15.68 11.90
C GLN A 81 2.34 15.31 12.79
N PRO A 82 2.46 15.45 14.13
CA PRO A 82 1.30 15.30 14.98
C PRO A 82 0.25 16.31 14.54
N LEU A 83 -1.01 15.86 14.45
CA LEU A 83 -2.14 16.73 14.17
C LEU A 83 -2.13 17.87 15.19
N SER A 84 -2.01 19.12 14.72
CA SER A 84 -2.17 20.28 15.59
C SER A 84 -3.62 20.32 16.04
N GLU A 85 -3.86 20.11 17.34
CA GLU A 85 -5.18 20.35 17.94
C GLU A 85 -5.50 21.85 17.82
N THR A 86 -6.52 22.19 17.03
CA THR A 86 -7.22 23.48 17.06
C THR A 86 -8.60 23.29 17.65
#